data_AF-A0A0E3VVK6-F1
#
_entry.id   AF-A0A0E3VVK6-F1
#
_cell.length_a   1.000
_cell.length_b   1.000
_cell.length_c   1.000
_cell.angle_alpha   90.00
_cell.angle_beta   90.00
_cell.angle_gamma   90.00
#
_symmetry.space_group_name_H-M   'P 1'
#
loop_
_entity.id
_entity.type
_entity.pdbx_description
1 polymer ?
#
loop_
_entity_poly.entity_id
_entity_poly.type
_entity_poly.pdbx_seq_one_letter_code
_entity_poly.pdbx_strand_id
1 'polypeptide(L)'
;MSSIEKIALFIDGSNLHATSKALGFDIDYRRLLGEFQSRGALLRAFYYTTLIEDQEYSSIRPLIDWLDYNGYTVVTKFTKEFVDAITGRRKVKGSMVSTSP
;
A
#
# COMPACT_ATOMS: atom_id res chain seq x y z
N MET A 1 -7.60 -9.43 -34.54
CA MET A 1 -8.23 -9.03 -33.26
C MET A 1 -7.35 -7.96 -32.63
N SER A 2 -7.91 -6.81 -32.25
CA SER A 2 -7.18 -5.85 -31.41
C SER A 2 -6.83 -6.54 -30.09
N SER A 3 -5.56 -6.51 -29.70
CA SER A 3 -5.13 -7.06 -28.42
C SER A 3 -5.70 -6.20 -27.30
N ILE A 4 -6.56 -6.76 -26.44
CA ILE A 4 -6.99 -6.07 -25.23
C ILE A 4 -5.74 -5.76 -24.40
N GLU A 5 -5.53 -4.48 -24.10
CA GLU A 5 -4.41 -4.05 -23.27
C GLU A 5 -4.55 -4.64 -21.87
N LYS A 6 -3.47 -5.28 -21.39
CA LYS A 6 -3.43 -5.89 -20.06
C LYS A 6 -2.76 -4.94 -19.09
N ILE A 7 -3.40 -4.68 -17.95
CA ILE A 7 -2.94 -3.72 -16.95
C ILE A 7 -2.70 -4.44 -15.63
N ALA A 8 -1.64 -4.07 -14.91
CA ALA A 8 -1.42 -4.46 -13.52
C ALA A 8 -1.03 -3.23 -12.70
N LEU A 9 -1.59 -3.09 -11.50
CA LEU A 9 -1.31 -1.97 -10.60
C LEU A 9 -0.46 -2.44 -9.42
N PHE A 10 0.54 -1.64 -9.07
CA PHE A 10 1.40 -1.86 -7.92
C PHE A 10 1.45 -0.55 -7.11
N ILE A 11 0.77 -0.54 -5.98
CA ILE A 11 0.58 0.65 -5.15
C ILE A 11 1.39 0.49 -3.86
N ASP A 12 2.30 1.43 -3.60
CA ASP A 12 2.96 1.58 -2.31
C ASP A 12 2.04 2.38 -1.37
N GLY A 13 1.28 1.66 -0.54
CA GLY A 13 0.26 2.23 0.32
C GLY A 13 0.79 3.17 1.39
N SER A 14 1.96 2.85 1.98
CA SER A 14 2.55 3.69 3.03
C SER A 14 2.98 5.04 2.47
N ASN A 15 3.65 5.04 1.31
CA ASN A 15 4.08 6.27 0.63
C ASN A 15 2.89 7.04 0.05
N LEU A 16 1.91 6.34 -0.54
CA LEU A 16 0.71 6.96 -1.10
C LEU A 16 -0.11 7.66 0.00
N HIS A 17 -0.35 7.00 1.13
CA HIS A 17 -1.07 7.57 2.27
C HIS A 17 -0.34 8.78 2.88
N ALA A 18 0.99 8.70 3.05
CA ALA A 18 1.77 9.84 3.54
C ALA A 18 1.68 11.04 2.58
N THR A 19 1.72 10.78 1.28
CA THR A 19 1.67 11.80 0.23
C THR A 19 0.29 12.45 0.15
N SER A 20 -0.80 11.65 0.13
CA SER A 20 -2.17 12.18 0.06
C SER A 20 -2.51 13.03 1.28
N LYS A 21 -2.07 12.59 2.48
CA LYS A 21 -2.21 13.35 3.72
C LYS A 21 -1.42 14.67 3.68
N ALA A 22 -0.19 14.66 3.18
CA ALA A 22 0.62 15.87 3.04
C ALA A 22 0.02 16.88 2.06
N LEU A 23 -0.65 16.39 1.00
CA LEU A 23 -1.32 17.19 -0.02
C LEU A 23 -2.78 17.53 0.32
N GLY A 24 -3.33 17.00 1.42
CA GLY A 24 -4.67 17.31 1.90
C GLY A 24 -5.80 16.74 1.05
N PHE A 25 -5.60 15.57 0.43
CA PHE A 25 -6.67 14.87 -0.31
C PHE A 25 -6.80 13.40 0.09
N ASP A 26 -8.00 12.88 -0.10
CA ASP A 26 -8.33 11.47 0.06
C ASP A 26 -8.41 10.77 -1.30
N ILE A 27 -8.11 9.48 -1.31
CA ILE A 27 -8.12 8.65 -2.52
C ILE A 27 -9.40 7.83 -2.54
N ASP A 28 -10.21 8.02 -3.59
CA ASP A 28 -11.30 7.11 -3.92
C ASP A 28 -10.74 5.89 -4.66
N TYR A 29 -10.44 4.85 -3.89
CA TYR A 29 -9.91 3.59 -4.42
C TYR A 29 -10.91 2.85 -5.31
N ARG A 30 -12.23 3.04 -5.13
CA ARG A 30 -13.23 2.41 -6.00
C ARG A 30 -13.16 3.01 -7.40
N ARG A 31 -13.11 4.34 -7.45
CA ARG A 31 -12.99 5.09 -8.71
C ARG A 31 -11.64 4.83 -9.38
N LEU A 32 -10.56 4.76 -8.61
CA LEU A 32 -9.23 4.41 -9.11
C LEU A 32 -9.24 3.04 -9.81
N LEU A 33 -9.83 2.02 -9.17
CA LEU A 33 -9.92 0.69 -9.75
C LEU A 33 -10.75 0.69 -11.06
N GLY A 34 -11.91 1.34 -11.04
CA GLY A 34 -12.79 1.45 -12.20
C GLY A 34 -12.14 2.14 -13.40
N GLU A 35 -11.34 3.18 -13.15
CA GLU A 35 -10.61 3.92 -14.20
C GLU A 35 -9.62 3.02 -14.96
N PHE A 36 -8.92 2.12 -14.26
CA PHE A 36 -8.02 1.17 -14.93
C PHE A 36 -8.77 0.03 -15.61
N GLN A 37 -9.89 -0.41 -15.05
CA GLN A 37 -10.77 -1.39 -15.68
C GLN A 37 -11.41 -0.85 -16.98
N SER A 38 -11.67 0.45 -17.07
CA SER A 38 -12.21 1.06 -18.31
C SER A 38 -11.17 1.21 -19.42
N ARG A 39 -9.87 1.13 -19.10
CA ARG A 39 -8.77 1.30 -20.06
C ARG A 39 -8.28 -0.02 -20.67
N GLY A 40 -8.53 -1.14 -20.01
CA GLY A 40 -8.10 -2.45 -20.47
C GLY A 40 -8.45 -3.57 -19.50
N ALA A 41 -7.94 -4.77 -19.77
CA ALA A 41 -8.06 -5.91 -18.87
C ALA A 41 -7.12 -5.72 -17.66
N LEU A 42 -7.66 -5.18 -16.57
CA LEU A 42 -6.97 -5.13 -15.28
C LEU A 42 -6.81 -6.54 -14.73
N LEU A 43 -5.58 -7.06 -14.76
CA LEU A 43 -5.26 -8.41 -14.30
C LEU A 43 -5.23 -8.50 -12.78
N ARG A 44 -4.54 -7.54 -12.13
CA ARG A 44 -4.41 -7.43 -10.67
C ARG A 44 -4.13 -6.01 -10.24
N ALA A 45 -4.58 -5.67 -9.04
CA ALA A 45 -4.23 -4.43 -8.36
C ALA A 45 -3.64 -4.73 -6.98
N PHE A 46 -2.32 -4.63 -6.84
CA PHE A 46 -1.63 -4.89 -5.59
C PHE A 46 -1.50 -3.62 -4.75
N TYR A 47 -1.82 -3.74 -3.46
CA TYR A 47 -1.62 -2.68 -2.47
C TYR A 47 -0.65 -3.17 -1.40
N TYR A 48 0.57 -2.61 -1.39
CA TYR A 48 1.62 -2.96 -0.46
C TYR A 48 1.57 -2.04 0.75
N THR A 49 1.52 -2.61 1.96
CA THR A 49 1.46 -1.81 3.19
C THR A 49 2.29 -2.43 4.30
N THR A 50 2.73 -1.59 5.24
CA THR A 50 3.44 -2.01 6.44
C THR A 50 2.52 -1.90 7.65
N LEU A 51 2.34 -3.01 8.37
CA LEU A 51 1.68 -3.00 9.68
C LEU A 51 2.74 -3.07 10.79
N ILE A 52 2.57 -2.25 11.83
CA ILE A 52 3.36 -2.31 13.06
C ILE A 52 2.59 -3.23 14.03
N GLU A 53 3.22 -4.30 14.50
CA GLU A 53 2.58 -5.36 15.31
C GLU A 53 1.98 -4.83 16.62
N ASP A 54 2.64 -3.87 17.30
CA ASP A 54 2.25 -3.38 18.62
C ASP A 54 1.12 -2.32 18.63
N GLN A 55 0.59 -1.95 17.45
CA GLN A 55 -0.63 -1.16 17.38
C GLN A 55 -1.81 -2.07 17.04
N GLU A 56 -2.35 -2.76 18.05
CA GLU A 56 -3.57 -3.58 17.93
C GLU A 56 -4.80 -2.78 17.41
N TYR A 57 -4.71 -1.45 17.37
CA TYR A 57 -5.66 -0.54 16.72
C TYR A 57 -5.00 0.31 15.63
N SER A 58 -4.31 -0.32 14.68
CA SER A 58 -3.81 0.42 13.51
C SER A 58 -5.00 0.95 12.70
N SER A 59 -5.12 2.28 12.60
CA SER A 59 -6.20 3.00 11.91
C SER A 59 -6.34 2.66 10.42
N ILE A 60 -5.39 1.88 9.87
CA ILE A 60 -5.36 1.43 8.48
C ILE A 60 -6.10 0.10 8.26
N ARG A 61 -6.40 -0.69 9.30
CA ARG A 61 -7.08 -2.00 9.16
C ARG A 61 -8.43 -1.90 8.41
N PRO A 62 -9.33 -0.95 8.72
CA PRO A 62 -10.58 -0.81 7.97
C PRO A 62 -10.36 -0.52 6.47
N LEU A 63 -9.32 0.23 6.12
CA LEU A 63 -8.97 0.50 4.72
C LEU A 63 -8.46 -0.78 4.05
N ILE A 64 -7.60 -1.56 4.72
CA ILE A 64 -7.09 -2.84 4.20
C ILE A 64 -8.25 -3.80 3.91
N ASP A 65 -9.15 -3.97 4.87
CA ASP A 65 -10.30 -4.87 4.73
C ASP A 65 -11.21 -4.41 3.59
N TRP A 66 -11.44 -3.11 3.47
CA TRP A 66 -12.23 -2.54 2.38
C TRP A 66 -11.54 -2.78 1.02
N LEU A 67 -10.23 -2.59 0.91
CA LEU A 67 -9.47 -2.78 -0.33
C LEU A 67 -9.53 -4.24 -0.80
N ASP A 68 -9.27 -5.17 0.11
CA ASP A 68 -9.29 -6.61 -0.19
C ASP A 68 -10.68 -7.07 -0.64
N TYR A 69 -11.73 -6.59 0.04
CA TYR A 69 -13.11 -6.86 -0.35
C TYR A 69 -13.49 -6.28 -1.72
N ASN A 70 -12.95 -5.11 -2.08
CA ASN A 70 -13.31 -4.38 -3.31
C ASN A 70 -12.38 -4.67 -4.51
N GLY A 71 -11.59 -5.75 -4.48
CA GLY A 71 -10.86 -6.26 -5.65
C GLY A 71 -9.40 -5.86 -5.75
N TYR A 72 -8.82 -5.31 -4.68
CA TYR A 72 -7.37 -5.20 -4.54
C TYR A 72 -6.80 -6.49 -3.92
N THR A 73 -5.55 -6.79 -4.22
CA THR A 73 -4.76 -7.78 -3.49
C THR A 73 -3.85 -7.04 -2.50
N VAL A 74 -4.17 -7.11 -1.21
CA VAL A 74 -3.37 -6.44 -0.19
C VAL A 74 -2.18 -7.30 0.23
N VAL A 75 -0.98 -6.73 0.20
CA VAL A 75 0.26 -7.38 0.64
C VAL A 75 0.80 -6.66 1.85
N THR A 76 0.71 -7.31 3.01
CA THR A 76 1.15 -6.74 4.28
C THR A 76 2.56 -7.22 4.64
N LYS A 77 3.44 -6.28 4.96
CA LYS A 77 4.73 -6.56 5.61
C LYS A 77 4.67 -6.14 7.08
N PHE A 78 4.87 -7.08 7.99
CA PHE A 78 4.99 -6.79 9.42
C PHE A 78 6.36 -6.16 9.69
N THR A 79 6.37 -4.97 10.30
CA THR A 79 7.61 -4.32 10.75
C THR A 79 7.63 -4.33 12.27
N LYS A 80 8.65 -4.95 12.86
CA LYS A 80 8.93 -4.85 14.30
C LYS A 80 9.65 -3.53 14.56
N GLU A 81 9.06 -2.65 15.37
CA GLU A 81 9.81 -1.52 15.91
C GLU A 81 10.80 -2.06 16.95
N PHE A 82 12.10 -2.03 16.64
CA PHE A 82 13.13 -2.29 17.64
C PHE A 82 13.44 -0.97 18.36
N VAL A 83 13.05 -0.89 19.64
CA VAL A 83 13.48 0.19 20.53
C VAL A 83 14.88 -0.16 21.04
N ASP A 84 15.89 0.64 20.68
CA ASP A 84 17.24 0.51 21.24
C ASP A 84 17.20 0.92 22.72
N ALA A 85 17.33 -0.07 23.60
CA ALA A 85 17.23 0.08 25.05
C ALA A 85 18.30 0.98 25.66
N ILE A 86 19.32 1.41 24.91
CA ILE A 86 20.48 2.16 25.44
C ILE A 86 20.39 3.67 25.14
N THR A 87 19.70 4.09 24.08
CA THR A 87 19.74 5.49 23.63
C THR A 87 18.38 6.20 23.50
N GLY A 88 17.26 5.48 23.62
CA GLY A 88 15.91 6.07 23.56
C GLY A 88 15.56 6.75 22.22
N ARG A 89 16.42 6.63 21.19
CA ARG A 89 16.21 7.26 19.88
C ARG A 89 15.42 6.32 18.97
N ARG A 90 14.22 6.76 18.59
CA ARG A 90 13.40 6.13 17.54
C ARG A 90 14.16 6.17 16.21
N LYS A 91 14.52 5.02 15.66
CA LYS A 91 15.02 4.91 14.28
C LYS A 91 14.02 4.10 13.45
N VAL A 92 13.34 4.78 12.54
CA VAL A 92 12.59 4.14 11.46
C VAL A 92 13.58 3.78 10.36
N LYS A 93 13.73 2.49 10.05
CA LYS A 93 14.52 2.05 8.89
C LYS A 93 13.70 2.33 7.62
N GLY A 94 13.93 3.48 6.99
CA GLY A 94 13.45 3.74 5.63
C GLY A 94 14.05 2.72 4.66
N SER A 95 13.21 2.14 3.80
CA SER A 95 13.65 1.17 2.79
C SER A 95 14.55 1.81 1.74
N MET A 96 15.55 1.05 1.27
CA MET A 96 15.96 1.09 -0.12
C MET A 96 16.08 -0.36 -0.59
N VAL A 97 15.29 -0.71 -1.60
CA VAL A 97 15.41 -1.98 -2.33
C VAL A 97 16.82 -2.03 -2.92
N SER A 98 17.68 -2.90 -2.40
CA SER A 98 18.84 -3.38 -3.15
C SER A 98 18.37 -4.59 -3.97
N THR A 99 17.96 -4.35 -5.22
CA THR A 99 18.07 -5.39 -6.24
C THR A 99 19.54 -5.48 -6.60
N SER A 100 20.23 -6.50 -6.10
CA SER A 100 21.54 -6.89 -6.63
C SER A 100 21.36 -7.46 -8.05
N PRO A 101 22.33 -7.22 -8.96
CA PRO A 101 22.30 -7.74 -10.33
C PRO A 101 22.44 -9.26 -10.41
#